data_AF-A0A166L3Z7-F1
#
_entry.id   AF-A0A166L3Z7-F1
#
_cell.length_a   1.000
_cell.length_b   1.000
_cell.length_c   1.000
_cell.angle_alpha   90.00
_cell.angle_beta   90.00
_cell.angle_gamma   90.00
#
_symmetry.space_group_name_H-M   'P 1'
#
loop_
_entity.id
_entity.type
_entity.pdbx_description
1 polymer ?
#
loop_
_entity_poly.entity_id
_entity_poly.type
_entity_poly.pdbx_seq_one_letter_code
_entity_poly.pdbx_strand_id
1 'polypeptide(L)'
;MASTSTAAAPSQTTPIRKPRSLPSSPKSSPPKSPPRDARDPVKRRSLQGTPIRHLADLANLALIVKRLSTRSGGELVVACDSGPELQSHECVKDAQDTACADMEVIQTEHFICSKAVDLSILLRASRTSLLERVRMIGGNTLMNERWSCKVRGPKSGIYRVHVEYAACPARSFKANDPGRPVALGNAKGIPGLMTVIERL
;
A
#
# COMPACT_ATOMS: atom_id res chain seq x y z
N MET A 1 -49.91 -23.07 -44.56
CA MET A 1 -50.45 -21.98 -43.72
C MET A 1 -49.86 -22.19 -42.33
N ALA A 2 -49.13 -21.31 -41.66
CA ALA A 2 -48.78 -19.89 -41.80
C ALA A 2 -47.43 -19.74 -41.04
N SER A 3 -46.40 -19.15 -41.65
CA SER A 3 -45.94 -17.77 -41.47
C SER A 3 -44.83 -17.61 -40.42
N THR A 4 -43.63 -17.40 -40.95
CA THR A 4 -42.42 -16.85 -40.35
C THR A 4 -42.62 -15.44 -39.80
N SER A 5 -41.91 -15.08 -38.73
CA SER A 5 -41.66 -13.68 -38.37
C SER A 5 -40.27 -13.51 -37.77
N THR A 6 -39.40 -12.86 -38.54
CA THR A 6 -38.03 -12.47 -38.23
C THR A 6 -38.05 -10.99 -37.89
N ALA A 7 -37.63 -10.62 -36.68
CA ALA A 7 -37.55 -9.22 -36.24
C ALA A 7 -36.09 -8.75 -36.26
N ALA A 8 -35.85 -7.69 -37.02
CA ALA A 8 -34.57 -7.03 -37.25
C ALA A 8 -34.15 -6.12 -36.08
N ALA A 9 -32.84 -6.03 -35.85
CA ALA A 9 -32.22 -5.13 -34.88
C ALA A 9 -31.89 -3.76 -35.53
N PRO A 10 -32.07 -2.63 -34.83
CA PRO A 10 -31.66 -1.33 -35.33
C PRO A 10 -30.19 -1.01 -35.04
N SER A 11 -29.45 -0.67 -36.09
CA SER A 11 -28.09 -0.13 -36.04
C SER A 11 -28.08 1.30 -35.49
N GLN A 12 -27.34 1.54 -34.40
CA GLN A 12 -27.12 2.89 -33.87
C GLN A 12 -25.79 3.45 -34.38
N THR A 13 -25.89 4.55 -35.13
CA THR A 13 -24.79 5.37 -35.65
C THR A 13 -24.25 6.27 -34.53
N THR A 14 -22.97 6.16 -34.20
CA THR A 14 -22.28 7.06 -33.26
C THR A 14 -21.64 8.25 -33.99
N PRO A 15 -21.73 9.48 -33.44
CA PRO A 15 -21.15 10.68 -34.06
C PRO A 15 -19.66 10.85 -33.75
N ILE A 16 -18.92 11.21 -34.80
CA ILE A 16 -17.50 11.61 -34.81
C ILE A 16 -17.28 12.85 -33.91
N ARG A 17 -16.37 12.72 -32.94
CA ARG A 17 -15.98 13.78 -32.01
C ARG A 17 -14.72 14.50 -32.53
N LYS A 18 -14.85 15.80 -32.81
CA LYS A 18 -13.74 16.69 -33.25
C LYS A 18 -12.64 16.81 -32.17
N PRO A 19 -11.35 16.89 -32.55
CA PRO A 19 -10.25 17.13 -31.62
C PRO A 19 -10.24 18.60 -31.16
N ARG A 20 -10.18 18.81 -29.85
CA ARG A 20 -9.99 20.12 -29.20
C ARG A 20 -8.49 20.43 -29.16
N SER A 21 -8.10 21.54 -29.75
CA SER A 21 -6.75 22.10 -29.70
C SER A 21 -6.38 22.58 -28.30
N LEU A 22 -5.17 22.23 -27.84
CA LEU A 22 -4.57 22.64 -26.56
C LEU A 22 -4.00 24.07 -26.65
N PRO A 23 -4.20 24.94 -25.64
CA PRO A 23 -3.44 26.17 -25.51
C PRO A 23 -2.06 25.93 -24.88
N SER A 24 -1.06 26.59 -25.48
CA SER A 24 0.35 26.62 -25.09
C SER A 24 0.60 27.23 -23.71
N SER A 25 1.42 26.56 -22.90
CA SER A 25 1.87 27.03 -21.58
C SER A 25 2.97 28.10 -21.69
N PRO A 26 2.98 29.14 -20.82
CA PRO A 26 4.07 30.09 -20.70
C PRO A 26 5.23 29.55 -19.85
N LYS A 27 6.45 29.86 -20.30
CA LYS A 27 7.75 29.58 -19.64
C LYS A 27 7.84 30.36 -18.31
N SER A 28 7.99 29.66 -17.19
CA SER A 28 8.41 30.25 -15.92
C SER A 28 9.83 29.78 -15.57
N SER A 29 10.71 30.75 -15.34
CA SER A 29 12.11 30.57 -14.94
C SER A 29 12.26 30.26 -13.44
N PRO A 30 13.26 29.47 -13.02
CA PRO A 30 13.49 29.14 -11.62
C PRO A 30 14.23 30.24 -10.83
N PRO A 31 13.91 30.47 -9.54
CA PRO A 31 14.67 31.35 -8.66
C PRO A 31 15.95 30.71 -8.09
N LYS A 32 16.91 31.59 -7.76
CA LYS A 32 18.28 31.34 -7.29
C LYS A 32 18.35 30.66 -5.92
N SER A 33 19.29 29.73 -5.77
CA SER A 33 19.66 29.05 -4.52
C SER A 33 20.42 29.97 -3.54
N PRO A 34 20.19 29.88 -2.22
CA PRO A 34 21.04 30.48 -1.19
C PRO A 34 22.24 29.60 -0.78
N PRO A 35 23.26 30.18 -0.10
CA PRO A 35 24.61 29.64 0.02
C PRO A 35 24.80 28.61 1.15
N ARG A 36 25.85 27.81 0.99
CA ARG A 36 26.36 26.80 1.93
C ARG A 36 27.00 27.46 3.14
N ASP A 37 26.49 27.15 4.34
CA ASP A 37 27.16 27.45 5.60
C ASP A 37 27.93 26.25 6.18
N ALA A 38 28.95 26.61 6.94
CA ALA A 38 30.13 25.85 7.26
C ALA A 38 29.97 24.83 8.40
N ARG A 39 30.66 23.70 8.17
CA ARG A 39 31.38 22.82 9.11
C ARG A 39 31.33 23.18 10.61
N ASP A 40 30.92 22.18 11.40
CA ASP A 40 31.33 22.02 12.80
C ASP A 40 32.15 20.72 12.99
N PRO A 41 33.20 20.73 13.83
CA PRO A 41 34.14 19.63 13.98
C PRO A 41 33.67 18.49 14.89
N VAL A 42 33.90 17.27 14.40
CA VAL A 42 33.69 15.98 15.05
C VAL A 42 34.55 15.85 16.32
N LYS A 43 33.90 15.80 17.49
CA LYS A 43 34.54 15.35 18.74
C LYS A 43 34.70 13.83 18.72
N ARG A 44 35.91 13.37 18.38
CA ARG A 44 36.36 11.98 18.56
C ARG A 44 36.36 11.64 20.05
N ARG A 45 35.42 10.81 20.50
CA ARG A 45 35.51 10.15 21.81
C ARG A 45 36.31 8.85 21.67
N SER A 46 37.41 8.84 22.39
CA SER A 46 38.32 7.74 22.69
C SER A 46 37.57 6.43 23.04
N LEU A 47 37.81 5.38 22.26
CA LEU A 47 37.54 3.99 22.60
C LEU A 47 38.69 3.49 23.47
N GLN A 48 38.53 3.54 24.79
CA GLN A 48 39.33 2.73 25.71
C GLN A 48 38.61 1.41 25.92
N GLY A 49 39.28 0.34 25.53
CA GLY A 49 38.79 -1.03 25.60
C GLY A 49 38.60 -1.51 27.03
N THR A 50 37.55 -2.31 27.21
CA THR A 50 37.41 -3.21 28.35
C THR A 50 37.43 -4.66 27.85
N PRO A 51 38.07 -5.56 28.59
CA PRO A 51 38.37 -6.91 28.13
C PRO A 51 37.13 -7.79 28.06
N ILE A 52 37.11 -8.65 27.03
CA ILE A 52 36.17 -9.72 26.79
C ILE A 52 36.11 -10.64 28.00
N ARG A 53 35.03 -10.53 28.78
CA ARG A 53 34.59 -11.60 29.68
C ARG A 53 33.07 -11.64 29.64
N HIS A 54 32.57 -12.87 29.74
CA HIS A 54 31.24 -13.27 30.18
C HIS A 54 30.17 -13.54 29.12
N LEU A 55 29.98 -14.85 28.89
CA LEU A 55 28.86 -15.55 28.25
C LEU A 55 27.46 -15.25 28.85
N ALA A 56 27.33 -14.20 29.68
CA ALA A 56 26.10 -13.82 30.38
C ALA A 56 25.27 -12.74 29.66
N ASP A 57 25.72 -12.25 28.50
CA ASP A 57 25.15 -11.05 27.86
C ASP A 57 23.96 -11.31 26.92
N LEU A 58 23.50 -12.56 26.79
CA LEU A 58 22.27 -12.87 26.02
C LEU A 58 20.99 -12.60 26.83
N ALA A 59 21.05 -12.66 28.16
CA ALA A 59 19.89 -12.40 29.02
C ALA A 59 19.55 -10.90 29.13
N ASN A 60 20.55 -10.01 29.02
CA ASN A 60 20.33 -8.56 29.01
C ASN A 60 19.83 -8.03 27.66
N LEU A 61 20.15 -8.71 26.56
CA LEU A 61 19.62 -8.40 25.23
C LEU A 61 18.09 -8.58 25.18
N ALA A 62 17.55 -9.62 25.84
CA ALA A 62 16.11 -9.89 25.86
C ALA A 62 15.29 -8.83 26.64
N LEU A 63 15.88 -8.18 27.65
CA LEU A 63 15.20 -7.14 28.43
C LEU A 63 15.31 -5.74 27.80
N ILE A 64 16.40 -5.45 27.08
CA ILE A 64 16.59 -4.17 26.38
C ILE A 64 15.67 -4.08 25.15
N VAL A 65 15.45 -5.20 24.44
CA VAL A 65 14.50 -5.25 23.31
C VAL A 65 13.04 -5.10 23.77
N LYS A 66 12.68 -5.60 24.97
CA LYS A 66 11.31 -5.43 25.52
C LYS A 66 11.00 -4.01 26.01
N ARG A 67 12.00 -3.21 26.42
CA ARG A 67 11.79 -1.83 26.91
C ARG A 67 11.76 -0.76 25.81
N LEU A 68 12.25 -1.06 24.62
CA LEU A 68 12.14 -0.16 23.46
C LEU A 68 10.78 -0.28 22.73
N SER A 69 10.01 -1.34 23.00
CA SER A 69 8.75 -1.61 22.28
C SER A 69 7.49 -0.96 22.87
N THR A 70 7.53 -0.38 24.08
CA THR A 70 6.29 -0.03 24.82
C THR A 70 6.03 1.46 25.04
N ARG A 71 6.83 2.38 24.46
CA ARG A 71 6.74 3.82 24.83
C ARG A 71 6.29 4.83 23.76
N SER A 72 5.76 4.44 22.60
CA SER A 72 5.38 5.48 21.61
C SER A 72 4.12 5.27 20.76
N GLY A 73 3.35 4.20 20.91
CA GLY A 73 2.10 4.04 20.16
C GLY A 73 0.92 4.53 20.98
N GLY A 74 0.10 5.45 20.46
CA GLY A 74 -1.21 5.73 21.06
C GLY A 74 -2.07 4.47 21.18
N GLU A 75 -3.18 4.59 21.90
CA GLU A 75 -4.17 3.50 22.05
C GLU A 75 -4.58 2.93 20.69
N LEU A 76 -4.76 1.61 20.62
CA LEU A 76 -5.29 0.94 19.44
C LEU A 76 -6.77 1.28 19.32
N VAL A 77 -7.12 2.08 18.33
CA VAL A 77 -8.50 2.55 18.11
C VAL A 77 -9.25 1.60 17.19
N VAL A 78 -8.58 1.12 16.14
CA VAL A 78 -9.20 0.26 15.13
C VAL A 78 -8.25 -0.87 14.76
N ALA A 79 -8.79 -2.08 14.71
CA ALA A 79 -8.19 -3.24 14.08
C ALA A 79 -9.22 -3.87 13.13
N CYS A 80 -8.80 -4.15 11.91
CA CYS A 80 -9.63 -4.84 10.91
C CYS A 80 -8.74 -5.56 9.90
N ASP A 81 -9.32 -6.54 9.21
CA ASP A 81 -8.64 -7.40 8.25
C ASP A 81 -9.62 -7.87 7.17
N SER A 82 -9.09 -8.47 6.11
CA SER A 82 -9.86 -9.02 5.00
C SER A 82 -10.72 -10.23 5.37
N GLY A 83 -10.54 -10.81 6.56
CA GLY A 83 -11.13 -12.08 6.99
C GLY A 83 -10.11 -13.23 7.02
N PRO A 84 -10.53 -14.42 7.50
CA PRO A 84 -9.65 -15.58 7.65
C PRO A 84 -9.30 -16.27 6.33
N GLU A 85 -10.15 -16.10 5.30
CA GLU A 85 -9.99 -16.74 4.01
C GLU A 85 -9.20 -15.85 3.04
N LEU A 86 -8.34 -16.49 2.24
CA LEU A 86 -7.65 -15.83 1.13
C LEU A 86 -8.64 -15.52 0.01
N GLN A 87 -8.65 -14.30 -0.48
CA GLN A 87 -9.62 -13.85 -1.47
C GLN A 87 -8.93 -13.49 -2.79
N SER A 88 -9.59 -13.81 -3.90
CA SER A 88 -9.16 -13.38 -5.23
C SER A 88 -10.35 -12.75 -5.94
N HIS A 89 -10.08 -11.79 -6.82
CA HIS A 89 -11.12 -11.20 -7.66
C HIS A 89 -11.63 -12.21 -8.70
N GLU A 90 -12.94 -12.19 -8.97
CA GLU A 90 -13.60 -13.08 -9.93
C GLU A 90 -12.93 -13.06 -11.30
N CYS A 91 -12.59 -11.85 -11.79
CA CYS A 91 -11.89 -11.68 -13.06
C CYS A 91 -10.57 -12.46 -13.17
N VAL A 92 -9.90 -12.76 -12.07
CA VAL A 92 -8.63 -13.52 -12.03
C VAL A 92 -8.86 -15.00 -11.74
N LYS A 93 -9.86 -15.35 -10.93
CA LYS A 93 -10.18 -16.74 -10.55
C LYS A 93 -10.54 -17.62 -11.75
N ASP A 94 -11.31 -17.07 -12.68
CA ASP A 94 -11.88 -17.85 -13.79
C ASP A 94 -10.96 -17.95 -15.01
N ALA A 95 -9.79 -17.33 -14.96
CA ALA A 95 -8.83 -17.38 -16.04
C ALA A 95 -8.06 -18.70 -15.96
N GLN A 96 -8.51 -19.70 -16.73
CA GLN A 96 -7.86 -21.01 -16.93
C GLN A 96 -6.34 -20.92 -17.21
N ASP A 97 -5.88 -19.78 -17.75
CA ASP A 97 -4.48 -19.52 -18.10
C ASP A 97 -3.73 -18.70 -17.04
N THR A 98 -4.18 -18.70 -15.78
CA THR A 98 -3.51 -17.96 -14.70
C THR A 98 -2.52 -18.86 -13.97
N ALA A 99 -1.23 -18.59 -14.16
CA ALA A 99 -0.16 -19.22 -13.40
C ALA A 99 0.03 -18.45 -12.08
N CYS A 100 -0.22 -19.11 -10.95
CA CYS A 100 0.01 -18.57 -9.61
C CYS A 100 1.30 -19.17 -9.04
N ALA A 101 2.13 -18.34 -8.40
CA ALA A 101 3.30 -18.82 -7.70
C ALA A 101 2.93 -19.38 -6.32
N ASP A 102 3.60 -20.45 -5.89
CA ASP A 102 3.47 -21.06 -4.56
C ASP A 102 4.25 -20.27 -3.48
N MET A 103 4.28 -18.95 -3.59
CA MET A 103 4.96 -18.07 -2.66
C MET A 103 4.11 -16.84 -2.41
N GLU A 104 3.99 -16.45 -1.14
CA GLU A 104 3.32 -15.22 -0.74
C GLU A 104 4.34 -14.07 -0.70
N VAL A 105 3.97 -12.92 -1.27
CA VAL A 105 4.71 -11.67 -1.15
C VAL A 105 3.96 -10.77 -0.17
N ILE A 106 4.68 -10.28 0.83
CA ILE A 106 4.14 -9.43 1.90
C ILE A 106 4.68 -8.01 1.74
N GLN A 107 3.78 -7.04 1.79
CA GLN A 107 4.04 -5.61 1.80
C GLN A 107 3.56 -5.03 3.13
N THR A 108 4.50 -4.59 3.95
CA THR A 108 4.23 -3.84 5.19
C THR A 108 4.48 -2.37 4.94
N GLU A 109 3.56 -1.51 5.35
CA GLU A 109 3.69 -0.06 5.25
C GLU A 109 3.17 0.62 6.51
N HIS A 110 3.81 1.73 6.86
CA HIS A 110 3.34 2.59 7.95
C HIS A 110 2.94 3.96 7.43
N PHE A 111 1.75 4.41 7.80
CA PHE A 111 1.26 5.73 7.46
C PHE A 111 1.08 6.58 8.72
N ILE A 112 1.49 7.84 8.62
CA ILE A 112 1.21 8.85 9.62
C ILE A 112 0.12 9.75 9.04
N CYS A 113 -1.08 9.71 9.63
CA CYS A 113 -2.23 10.46 9.18
C CYS A 113 -2.62 11.52 10.22
N SER A 114 -3.18 12.64 9.79
CA SER A 114 -3.82 13.61 10.68
C SER A 114 -5.32 13.70 10.43
N LYS A 115 -6.05 14.09 11.48
CA LYS A 115 -7.51 14.35 11.54
C LYS A 115 -8.42 13.12 11.34
N ALA A 116 -8.13 12.27 10.35
CA ALA A 116 -8.95 11.10 10.02
C ALA A 116 -8.11 10.01 9.33
N VAL A 117 -8.72 8.85 9.07
CA VAL A 117 -8.07 7.70 8.42
C VAL A 117 -9.04 7.05 7.44
N ASP A 118 -8.79 7.20 6.15
CA ASP A 118 -9.48 6.46 5.10
C ASP A 118 -8.65 5.23 4.68
N LEU A 119 -8.99 4.08 5.27
CA LEU A 119 -8.28 2.82 4.99
C LEU A 119 -8.43 2.38 3.53
N SER A 120 -9.47 2.78 2.81
CA SER A 120 -9.64 2.35 1.42
C SER A 120 -8.54 2.90 0.52
N ILE A 121 -8.13 4.15 0.76
CA ILE A 121 -7.04 4.82 0.07
C ILE A 121 -5.70 4.18 0.45
N LEU A 122 -5.47 3.95 1.74
CA LEU A 122 -4.21 3.36 2.23
C LEU A 122 -4.02 1.93 1.71
N LEU A 123 -5.06 1.11 1.76
CA LEU A 123 -5.04 -0.26 1.22
C LEU A 123 -4.78 -0.27 -0.29
N ARG A 124 -5.38 0.64 -1.05
CA ARG A 124 -5.12 0.76 -2.49
C ARG A 124 -3.66 1.15 -2.76
N ALA A 125 -3.10 2.07 -1.97
CA ALA A 125 -1.70 2.46 -2.08
C ALA A 125 -0.75 1.28 -1.77
N SER A 126 -0.99 0.55 -0.68
CA SER A 126 -0.18 -0.61 -0.30
C SER A 126 -0.29 -1.76 -1.30
N ARG A 127 -1.50 -2.03 -1.82
CA ARG A 127 -1.71 -3.01 -2.90
C ARG A 127 -0.96 -2.62 -4.18
N THR A 128 -0.95 -1.33 -4.52
CA THR A 128 -0.21 -0.84 -5.70
C THR A 128 1.28 -1.09 -5.56
N SER A 129 1.87 -0.78 -4.40
CA SER A 129 3.28 -1.10 -4.10
C SER A 129 3.55 -2.61 -4.20
N LEU A 130 2.64 -3.44 -3.68
CA LEU A 130 2.77 -4.89 -3.76
C LEU A 130 2.73 -5.39 -5.20
N LEU A 131 1.81 -4.88 -6.02
CA LEU A 131 1.72 -5.22 -7.45
C LEU A 131 2.98 -4.79 -8.22
N GLU A 132 3.57 -3.64 -7.90
CA GLU A 132 4.84 -3.23 -8.49
C GLU A 132 5.97 -4.22 -8.15
N ARG A 133 6.03 -4.72 -6.91
CA ARG A 133 6.98 -5.79 -6.54
C ARG A 133 6.72 -7.09 -7.29
N VAL A 134 5.45 -7.48 -7.42
CA VAL A 134 5.05 -8.66 -8.20
C VAL A 134 5.44 -8.52 -9.68
N ARG A 135 5.35 -7.32 -10.25
CA ARG A 135 5.83 -7.06 -11.62
C ARG A 135 7.33 -7.27 -11.79
N MET A 136 8.14 -6.95 -10.77
CA MET A 136 9.59 -7.18 -10.81
C MET A 136 9.95 -8.67 -10.89
N ILE A 137 9.11 -9.57 -10.37
CA ILE A 137 9.28 -11.03 -10.45
C ILE A 137 8.49 -11.66 -11.62
N GLY A 138 7.96 -10.84 -12.53
CA GLY A 138 7.31 -11.28 -13.75
C GLY A 138 5.80 -11.55 -13.64
N GLY A 139 5.19 -11.37 -12.48
CA GLY A 139 3.74 -11.39 -12.34
C GLY A 139 3.07 -10.13 -12.92
N ASN A 140 1.77 -10.18 -13.18
CA ASN A 140 1.01 -9.02 -13.63
C ASN A 140 -0.32 -8.83 -12.89
N THR A 141 -0.67 -9.75 -11.99
CA THR A 141 -1.87 -9.72 -11.17
C THR A 141 -1.59 -10.32 -9.79
N LEU A 142 -2.47 -10.06 -8.84
CA LEU A 142 -2.42 -10.59 -7.48
C LEU A 142 -3.52 -11.66 -7.31
N MET A 143 -3.18 -12.76 -6.65
CA MET A 143 -4.11 -13.80 -6.22
C MET A 143 -3.97 -14.07 -4.73
N ASN A 144 -5.00 -14.70 -4.15
CA ASN A 144 -5.03 -15.10 -2.75
C ASN A 144 -4.65 -13.93 -1.82
N GLU A 145 -5.22 -12.77 -2.11
CA GLU A 145 -4.97 -11.53 -1.40
C GLU A 145 -5.55 -11.61 0.01
N ARG A 146 -4.81 -11.02 0.96
CA ARG A 146 -5.26 -10.73 2.32
C ARG A 146 -4.61 -9.45 2.83
N TRP A 147 -5.27 -8.80 3.77
CA TRP A 147 -4.70 -7.63 4.42
C TRP A 147 -5.13 -7.52 5.88
N SER A 148 -4.31 -6.85 6.68
CA SER A 148 -4.66 -6.44 8.04
C SER A 148 -4.22 -5.00 8.29
N CYS A 149 -5.02 -4.28 9.07
CA CYS A 149 -4.81 -2.88 9.41
C CYS A 149 -4.91 -2.67 10.92
N LYS A 150 -3.97 -1.91 11.48
CA LYS A 150 -4.00 -1.46 12.88
C LYS A 150 -3.83 0.05 12.94
N VAL A 151 -4.81 0.75 13.50
CA VAL A 151 -4.80 2.21 13.66
C VAL A 151 -4.60 2.56 15.13
N ARG A 152 -3.55 3.32 15.43
CA ARG A 152 -3.23 3.82 16.78
C ARG A 152 -3.38 5.34 16.84
N GLY A 153 -3.90 5.89 17.94
CA GLY A 153 -3.99 7.33 18.16
C GLY A 153 -5.32 7.82 18.75
N PRO A 154 -5.71 9.09 18.53
CA PRO A 154 -4.84 10.16 18.06
C PRO A 154 -3.89 10.60 19.19
N LYS A 155 -2.59 10.72 18.90
CA LYS A 155 -1.65 11.44 19.76
C LYS A 155 -1.39 12.81 19.14
N SER A 156 -1.85 13.88 19.80
CA SER A 156 -1.78 15.24 19.24
C SER A 156 -2.43 15.37 17.86
N GLY A 157 -3.58 14.70 17.65
CA GLY A 157 -4.31 14.71 16.37
C GLY A 157 -3.69 13.84 15.26
N ILE A 158 -2.64 13.06 15.59
CA ILE A 158 -1.95 12.18 14.65
C ILE A 158 -2.31 10.72 14.91
N TYR A 159 -2.68 10.02 13.85
CA TYR A 159 -2.89 8.58 13.80
C TYR A 159 -1.69 7.90 13.16
N ARG A 160 -1.32 6.73 13.69
CA ARG A 160 -0.33 5.84 13.11
C ARG A 160 -1.04 4.60 12.62
N VAL A 161 -0.99 4.37 11.31
CA VAL A 161 -1.63 3.23 10.66
C VAL A 161 -0.53 2.25 10.25
N HIS A 162 -0.71 0.99 10.60
CA HIS A 162 0.09 -0.12 10.12
C HIS A 162 -0.77 -0.96 9.18
N VAL A 163 -0.31 -1.12 7.95
CA VAL A 163 -0.95 -1.96 6.94
C VAL A 163 -0.01 -3.09 6.59
N GLU A 164 -0.51 -4.31 6.64
CA GLU A 164 0.16 -5.49 6.12
C GLU A 164 -0.73 -6.07 5.03
N TYR A 165 -0.22 -6.08 3.80
CA TYR A 165 -0.91 -6.58 2.62
C TYR A 165 -0.12 -7.73 2.04
N ALA A 166 -0.75 -8.87 1.81
CA ALA A 166 -0.10 -10.06 1.29
C ALA A 166 -0.89 -10.66 0.13
N ALA A 167 -0.18 -11.26 -0.82
CA ALA A 167 -0.78 -11.93 -1.97
C ALA A 167 0.21 -12.90 -2.62
N CYS A 168 -0.31 -13.87 -3.36
CA CYS A 168 0.45 -14.69 -4.28
C CYS A 168 0.64 -13.94 -5.62
N PRO A 169 1.87 -13.83 -6.14
CA PRO A 169 2.14 -13.37 -7.49
C PRO A 169 1.47 -14.28 -8.52
N ALA A 170 0.78 -13.69 -9.50
CA ALA A 170 0.21 -14.45 -10.59
C ALA A 170 0.47 -13.76 -11.94
N ARG A 171 0.46 -14.56 -13.00
CA ARG A 171 0.50 -14.10 -14.38
C ARG A 171 -0.75 -14.59 -15.10
N SER A 172 -1.57 -13.65 -15.58
CA SER A 172 -2.73 -13.93 -16.42
C SER A 172 -2.56 -13.30 -17.80
N PHE A 173 -2.91 -14.03 -18.86
CA PHE A 173 -2.86 -13.51 -20.24
C PHE A 173 -4.16 -12.83 -20.67
N LYS A 174 -5.27 -13.17 -20.01
CA LYS A 174 -6.63 -12.75 -20.40
C LYS A 174 -7.23 -11.72 -19.46
N ALA A 175 -6.93 -11.83 -18.16
CA ALA A 175 -7.49 -10.96 -17.14
C ALA A 175 -6.48 -9.89 -16.72
N ASN A 176 -6.94 -8.65 -16.65
CA ASN A 176 -6.16 -7.54 -16.11
C ASN A 176 -6.38 -7.45 -14.59
N ASP A 177 -5.36 -6.97 -13.88
CA ASP A 177 -5.49 -6.64 -12.47
C ASP A 177 -6.60 -5.59 -12.25
N PRO A 178 -7.53 -5.82 -11.30
CA PRO A 178 -8.68 -4.94 -11.10
C PRO A 178 -8.35 -3.63 -10.38
N GLY A 179 -7.12 -3.43 -9.91
CA GLY A 179 -6.64 -2.19 -9.30
C GLY A 179 -7.31 -1.82 -7.97
N ARG A 180 -8.03 -2.75 -7.33
CA ARG A 180 -8.74 -2.51 -6.06
C ARG A 180 -8.45 -3.62 -5.04
N PRO A 181 -8.38 -3.31 -3.74
CA PRO A 181 -8.26 -4.35 -2.71
C PRO A 181 -9.46 -5.29 -2.63
N VAL A 182 -9.21 -6.53 -2.20
CA VAL A 182 -10.24 -7.48 -1.78
C VAL A 182 -10.88 -7.06 -0.46
N ALA A 183 -12.08 -7.58 -0.18
CA ALA A 183 -12.79 -7.39 1.08
C ALA A 183 -12.87 -5.94 1.59
N LEU A 184 -12.93 -4.94 0.68
CA LEU A 184 -12.86 -3.52 1.07
C LEU A 184 -13.99 -3.09 2.03
N GLY A 185 -15.13 -3.79 2.02
CA GLY A 185 -16.23 -3.58 2.96
C GLY A 185 -15.88 -3.85 4.42
N ASN A 186 -14.82 -4.62 4.70
CA ASN A 186 -14.34 -4.88 6.06
C ASN A 186 -13.45 -3.75 6.60
N ALA A 187 -13.02 -2.82 5.75
CA ALA A 187 -12.14 -1.73 6.13
C ALA A 187 -12.89 -0.70 7.00
N LYS A 188 -12.41 -0.52 8.22
CA LYS A 188 -12.99 0.42 9.20
C LYS A 188 -12.07 1.64 9.34
N GLY A 189 -12.46 2.76 8.74
CA GLY A 189 -11.75 4.02 8.85
C GLY A 189 -12.12 4.85 10.07
N ILE A 190 -11.42 5.97 10.25
CA ILE A 190 -11.82 7.05 11.16
C ILE A 190 -12.45 8.14 10.28
N PRO A 191 -13.70 8.55 10.53
CA PRO A 191 -14.41 9.48 9.67
C PRO A 191 -13.75 10.86 9.66
N GLY A 192 -13.87 11.56 8.53
CA GLY A 192 -13.33 12.90 8.31
C GLY A 192 -12.36 12.97 7.14
N LEU A 193 -11.75 14.14 6.95
CA LEU A 193 -10.77 14.37 5.88
C LEU A 193 -9.39 13.89 6.32
N MET A 194 -8.93 12.78 5.74
CA MET A 194 -7.59 12.25 5.98
C MET A 194 -6.52 13.13 5.32
N THR A 195 -5.43 13.38 6.02
CA THR A 195 -4.20 13.93 5.44
C THR A 195 -3.04 13.03 5.81
N VAL A 196 -2.43 12.40 4.81
CA VAL A 196 -1.22 11.59 4.97
C VAL A 196 -0.03 12.54 5.10
N ILE A 197 0.59 12.54 6.29
CA ILE A 197 1.80 13.32 6.59
C ILE A 197 3.02 12.60 6.06
N GLU A 198 3.09 11.29 6.31
CA GLU A 198 4.26 10.47 5.99
C GLU A 198 3.86 9.04 5.66
N ARG A 199 4.62 8.41 4.75
CA ARG A 199 4.58 6.99 4.41
C ARG A 199 5.99 6.44 4.58
N LEU A 200 6.14 5.45 5.44
CA LEU A 200 7.40 4.80 5.81
C LEU A 200 7.46 3.38 5.25
#